data_AF-A0A950A7V2-F1
#
_entry.id   AF-A0A950A7V2-F1
#
_cell.length_a   1.000
_cell.length_b   1.000
_cell.length_c   1.000
_cell.angle_alpha   90.00
_cell.angle_beta   90.00
_cell.angle_gamma   90.00
#
_symmetry.space_group_name_H-M   'P 1'
#
loop_
_entity.id
_entity.type
_entity.pdbx_description
1 polymer ?
#
loop_
_entity_poly.entity_id
_entity_poly.type
_entity_poly.pdbx_seq_one_letter_code
_entity_poly.pdbx_strand_id
1 'polypeptide(L)'
;MEEEAIITEVRPGTKRSLGEGLDINFLQVSFRVLRRSRYQGHGYKVTLKSPAWLSQLEPSAPQNGYLMEQADFTAELAKDERSNEDLKVTVEVTDVEVF
;
A
#
# COMPACT_ATOMS: atom_id res chain seq x y z
N MET A 1 0.42 14.84 3.08
CA MET A 1 0.32 15.48 1.74
C MET A 1 -0.27 14.48 0.78
N GLU A 2 -1.26 14.86 -0.03
CA GLU A 2 -1.88 13.92 -0.97
C GLU A 2 -1.10 13.84 -2.29
N GLU A 3 -0.87 12.63 -2.78
CA GLU A 3 -0.21 12.35 -4.05
C GLU A 3 -0.92 11.22 -4.80
N GLU A 4 -0.68 11.17 -6.10
CA GLU A 4 -1.17 10.09 -6.96
C GLU A 4 -0.12 8.97 -7.04
N ALA A 5 -0.59 7.73 -6.91
CA ALA A 5 0.21 6.54 -7.13
C ALA A 5 -0.51 5.56 -8.06
N ILE A 6 0.26 4.63 -8.63
CA ILE A 6 -0.26 3.53 -9.44
C ILE A 6 0.15 2.21 -8.82
N ILE A 7 -0.70 1.19 -8.94
CA ILE A 7 -0.30 -0.19 -8.70
C ILE A 7 0.64 -0.61 -9.82
N THR A 8 1.86 -1.01 -9.48
CA THR A 8 2.87 -1.48 -10.44
C THR A 8 2.96 -2.99 -10.48
N GLU A 9 2.53 -3.67 -9.43
CA GLU A 9 2.60 -5.12 -9.35
C GLU A 9 1.62 -5.66 -8.30
N VAL A 10 1.02 -6.81 -8.60
CA VAL A 10 0.16 -7.55 -7.67
C VAL A 10 0.64 -9.01 -7.60
N ARG A 11 1.11 -9.43 -6.43
CA ARG A 11 1.59 -10.80 -6.19
C ARG A 11 0.77 -11.48 -5.08
N PRO A 12 0.70 -12.82 -5.07
CA PRO A 12 0.21 -13.56 -3.92
C PRO A 12 1.01 -13.19 -2.67
N GLY A 13 0.31 -12.75 -1.62
CA GLY A 13 0.90 -12.39 -0.32
C GLY A 13 0.82 -13.53 0.68
N THR A 14 0.90 -13.18 1.97
CA THR A 14 0.79 -14.17 3.05
C THR A 14 -0.57 -14.88 2.99
N LYS A 15 -0.61 -16.17 3.33
CA LYS A 15 -1.85 -16.89 3.61
C LYS A 15 -1.93 -17.14 5.10
N ARG A 16 -3.01 -16.68 5.75
CA ARG A 16 -3.24 -16.95 7.18
C ARG A 16 -4.46 -17.84 7.33
N SER A 17 -4.29 -18.96 8.04
CA SER A 17 -5.37 -19.84 8.42
C SER A 17 -5.84 -19.48 9.83
N LEU A 18 -7.13 -19.23 10.00
CA LEU A 18 -7.76 -18.86 11.28
C LEU A 18 -8.42 -20.05 12.00
N GLY A 19 -8.23 -21.27 11.50
CA GLY A 19 -8.86 -22.49 12.03
C GLY A 19 -9.58 -23.27 10.93
N GLU A 20 -10.45 -24.23 11.31
CA GLU A 20 -11.12 -25.15 10.38
C GLU A 20 -11.89 -24.40 9.27
N GLY A 21 -11.28 -24.33 8.08
CA GLY A 21 -11.90 -23.85 6.84
C GLY A 21 -11.83 -22.34 6.58
N LEU A 22 -11.26 -21.54 7.49
CA LEU A 22 -11.14 -20.08 7.31
C LEU A 22 -9.72 -19.71 6.89
N ASP A 23 -9.51 -19.57 5.59
CA ASP A 23 -8.28 -19.09 4.99
C ASP A 23 -8.43 -17.64 4.53
N ILE A 24 -7.61 -16.74 5.06
CA ILE A 24 -7.45 -15.38 4.54
C ILE A 24 -6.26 -15.36 3.60
N ASN A 25 -6.52 -14.98 2.35
CA ASN A 25 -5.49 -14.75 1.34
C ASN A 25 -5.18 -13.26 1.29
N PHE A 26 -3.91 -12.91 1.44
CA PHE A 26 -3.43 -11.56 1.23
C PHE A 26 -2.77 -11.44 -0.16
N LEU A 27 -2.70 -10.20 -0.65
CA LEU A 27 -1.96 -9.81 -1.83
C LEU A 27 -0.83 -8.88 -1.39
N GLN A 28 0.36 -9.09 -1.95
CA GLN A 28 1.42 -8.08 -1.92
C GLN A 28 1.22 -7.17 -3.12
N VAL A 29 0.90 -5.92 -2.86
CA VAL A 29 0.61 -4.92 -3.88
C VAL A 29 1.69 -3.85 -3.81
N SER A 30 2.44 -3.70 -4.90
CA SER A 30 3.44 -2.66 -5.04
C SER A 30 2.83 -1.43 -5.69
N PHE A 31 3.16 -0.28 -5.12
CA PHE A 31 2.67 1.02 -5.53
C PHE A 31 3.85 1.92 -5.87
N ARG A 32 3.59 2.83 -6.80
CA ARG A 32 4.55 3.84 -7.22
C ARG A 32 3.90 5.20 -7.30
N VAL A 33 4.44 6.15 -6.53
CA VAL A 33 4.02 7.54 -6.58
C VAL A 33 4.50 8.18 -7.88
N LEU A 34 3.62 8.93 -8.56
CA LEU A 34 3.92 9.53 -9.87
C LEU A 34 4.97 10.65 -9.76
N ARG A 35 4.95 11.43 -8.67
CA ARG A 35 5.88 12.54 -8.42
C ARG A 35 7.20 12.11 -7.78
N ARG A 36 7.92 11.18 -8.42
CA ARG A 36 9.11 10.53 -7.84
C ARG A 36 10.22 11.49 -7.37
N SER A 37 10.46 12.56 -8.12
CA SER A 37 11.54 13.52 -7.84
C SER A 37 11.45 14.17 -6.45
N ARG A 38 10.26 14.16 -5.83
CA ARG A 38 10.02 14.75 -4.52
C ARG A 38 10.45 13.85 -3.35
N TYR A 39 10.61 12.56 -3.60
CA TYR A 39 10.77 11.53 -2.56
C TYR A 39 12.14 10.82 -2.66
N GLN A 40 13.15 11.54 -3.11
CA GLN A 40 14.52 11.05 -3.20
C GLN A 40 15.30 11.41 -1.92
N GLY A 41 15.89 10.41 -1.26
CA GLY A 41 16.86 10.62 -0.19
C GLY A 41 16.35 10.51 1.25
N HIS A 42 15.04 10.38 1.47
CA HIS A 42 14.44 10.21 2.81
C HIS A 42 13.36 9.12 2.80
N GLY A 43 13.17 8.49 3.96
CA GLY A 43 12.07 7.55 4.18
C GLY A 43 10.77 8.31 4.42
N TYR A 44 9.70 7.92 3.73
CA TYR A 44 8.38 8.51 3.89
C TYR A 44 7.38 7.45 4.35
N LYS A 45 6.33 7.86 5.04
CA LYS A 45 5.18 7.02 5.37
C LYS A 45 4.05 7.33 4.42
N VAL A 46 3.34 6.30 3.98
CA VAL A 46 2.28 6.41 2.99
C VAL A 46 1.02 5.70 3.47
N THR A 47 -0.11 6.41 3.45
CA THR A 47 -1.41 5.86 3.82
C THR A 47 -2.33 5.86 2.62
N LEU A 48 -3.08 4.77 2.42
CA LEU A 48 -4.01 4.65 1.31
C LEU A 48 -5.28 5.47 1.61
N LYS A 49 -5.71 6.34 0.68
CA LYS A 49 -6.89 7.21 0.85
C LYS A 49 -8.01 6.90 -0.13
N SER A 50 -7.67 6.83 -1.42
CA SER A 50 -8.65 6.65 -2.49
C SER A 50 -8.16 5.59 -3.46
N PRO A 51 -9.04 4.69 -3.93
CA PRO A 51 -10.46 4.58 -3.57
C PRO A 51 -10.69 4.04 -2.16
N ALA A 52 -11.79 4.43 -1.51
CA ALA A 52 -12.06 4.14 -0.09
C ALA A 52 -12.08 2.63 0.26
N TRP A 53 -12.38 1.77 -0.72
CA TRP A 53 -12.34 0.32 -0.53
C TRP A 53 -10.91 -0.18 -0.31
N LEU A 54 -9.89 0.49 -0.86
CA LEU A 54 -8.49 0.08 -0.73
C LEU A 54 -8.04 0.19 0.74
N SER A 55 -8.43 1.27 1.42
CA SER A 55 -8.17 1.47 2.85
C SER A 55 -8.90 0.46 3.74
N GLN A 56 -9.99 -0.15 3.25
CA GLN A 56 -10.73 -1.19 3.97
C GLN A 56 -10.07 -2.57 3.84
N LEU A 57 -9.22 -2.77 2.82
CA LEU A 57 -8.49 -4.02 2.63
C LEU A 57 -7.24 -4.12 3.49
N GLU A 58 -6.90 -3.10 4.25
CA GLU A 58 -5.77 -3.11 5.17
C GLU A 58 -6.17 -3.89 6.44
N PRO A 59 -5.82 -5.19 6.59
CA PRO A 59 -6.27 -6.02 7.73
C PRO A 59 -5.79 -5.49 9.08
N SER A 60 -4.69 -4.75 9.04
CA SER A 60 -4.16 -3.92 10.10
C SER A 60 -3.43 -2.79 9.38
N ALA A 61 -4.15 -1.75 8.94
CA ALA A 61 -3.51 -0.53 8.45
C ALA A 61 -2.41 -0.18 9.46
N PRO A 62 -1.12 -0.18 9.08
CA PRO A 62 -0.09 0.23 10.01
C PRO A 62 -0.52 1.59 10.55
N GLN A 63 -0.62 1.74 11.88
CA GLN A 63 -0.95 3.05 12.51
C GLN A 63 -0.04 4.17 12.00
N ASN A 64 1.11 3.77 11.43
CA ASN A 64 2.15 4.60 10.89
C ASN A 64 2.24 4.60 9.35
N GLY A 65 1.28 4.04 8.60
CA GLY A 65 1.37 3.92 7.14
C GLY A 65 2.48 2.97 6.65
N TYR A 66 2.57 2.80 5.33
CA TYR A 66 3.58 1.99 4.65
C TYR A 66 4.86 2.80 4.45
N LEU A 67 6.01 2.17 4.67
CA LEU A 67 7.29 2.80 4.36
C LEU A 67 7.45 2.90 2.84
N MET A 68 7.73 4.11 2.36
CA MET A 68 8.06 4.41 0.98
C MET A 68 9.53 4.72 0.85
N GLU A 69 10.15 4.03 -0.10
CA GLU A 69 11.55 4.18 -0.47
C GLU A 69 11.63 4.51 -1.95
N GLN A 70 12.29 5.63 -2.28
CA GLN A 70 12.48 6.07 -3.68
C GLN A 70 11.18 6.22 -4.48
N ALA A 71 10.09 6.64 -3.83
CA ALA A 71 8.73 6.77 -4.39
C ALA A 71 8.01 5.46 -4.72
N ASP A 72 8.55 4.32 -4.30
CA ASP A 72 7.90 3.02 -4.39
C ASP A 72 7.62 2.49 -2.95
N PHE A 73 6.50 1.82 -2.76
CA PHE A 73 6.17 1.15 -1.49
C PHE A 73 5.35 -0.12 -1.75
N THR A 74 5.35 -1.04 -0.80
CA THR A 74 4.56 -2.28 -0.90
C THR A 74 3.63 -2.40 0.28
N ALA A 75 2.38 -2.76 0.00
CA ALA A 75 1.35 -3.02 0.99
C ALA A 75 0.89 -4.47 0.94
N GLU A 76 0.65 -5.07 2.11
CA GLU A 76 -0.09 -6.32 2.21
C GLU A 76 -1.57 -6.00 2.41
N LEU A 77 -2.39 -6.34 1.41
CA LEU A 77 -3.83 -6.07 1.37
C LEU A 77 -4.61 -7.38 1.35
N ALA A 78 -5.81 -7.41 1.92
CA ALA A 78 -6.72 -8.52 1.73
C ALA A 78 -7.00 -8.73 0.24
N LYS A 79 -7.07 -9.99 -0.21
CA LYS A 79 -7.31 -10.30 -1.61
C LYS A 79 -8.66 -9.73 -2.07
N ASP A 80 -8.61 -8.90 -3.11
CA ASP A 80 -9.75 -8.31 -3.78
C ASP A 80 -9.47 -8.22 -5.28
N GLU A 81 -10.45 -8.56 -6.11
CA GLU A 81 -10.31 -8.62 -7.57
C GLU A 81 -10.13 -7.24 -8.22
N ARG A 82 -10.41 -6.16 -7.49
CA ARG A 82 -10.23 -4.79 -7.97
C ARG A 82 -8.78 -4.31 -7.90
N SER A 83 -7.93 -4.97 -7.13
CA SER A 83 -6.50 -4.67 -7.01
C SER A 83 -5.75 -5.21 -8.23
N ASN A 84 -5.63 -4.39 -9.28
CA ASN A 84 -4.95 -4.71 -10.54
C ASN A 84 -3.85 -3.69 -10.85
N GLU A 85 -2.88 -4.09 -11.68
CA GLU A 85 -1.85 -3.21 -12.22
C GLU A 85 -2.46 -2.00 -12.95
N ASP A 86 -1.73 -0.89 -12.97
CA ASP A 86 -2.12 0.42 -13.52
C ASP A 86 -3.33 1.10 -12.85
N LEU A 87 -3.90 0.51 -11.80
CA LEU A 87 -4.92 1.18 -11.00
C LEU A 87 -4.33 2.43 -10.34
N LYS A 88 -4.94 3.58 -10.65
CA LYS A 88 -4.61 4.86 -10.03
C LYS A 88 -5.26 4.96 -8.66
N VAL A 89 -4.46 5.35 -7.67
CA VAL A 89 -4.87 5.53 -6.28
C VAL A 89 -4.34 6.86 -5.76
N THR A 90 -5.03 7.39 -4.76
CA THR A 90 -4.56 8.57 -4.00
C THR A 90 -4.01 8.09 -2.67
N VAL A 91 -2.81 8.58 -2.36
CA VAL A 91 -2.10 8.25 -1.14
C VAL A 91 -1.75 9.51 -0.37
N GLU A 92 -1.74 9.42 0.94
CA GLU A 92 -1.25 10.47 1.82
C GLU A 92 0.17 10.15 2.25
N VAL A 93 1.11 11.01 1.86
CA VAL A 93 2.52 10.92 2.22
C VAL A 93 2.82 11.81 3.42
N THR A 94 3.50 11.26 4.41
CA THR A 94 3.94 11.92 5.63
C THR A 94 5.44 11.69 5.81
N ASP A 95 6.18 12.72 6.22
CA ASP A 95 7.61 12.61 6.46
C ASP A 95 7.91 11.73 7.69
N VAL A 96 8.96 10.92 7.63
CA VAL A 96 9.45 10.18 8.79
C VAL A 96 10.59 11.00 9.38
N GLU A 97 10.26 11.94 10.27
CA GLU A 97 11.28 12.61 11.07
C GLU A 97 11.99 11.53 11.90
N VAL A 98 13.23 11.22 11.52
CA VAL A 98 14.16 10.46 12.33
C VAL A 98 14.67 11.43 13.40
N PHE A 99 14.08 11.37 14.59
CA PHE A 99 14.59 12.05 15.77
C PHE A 99 15.92 11.44 16.23
#